data_AF-A0A956J1W5-F1
#
_entry.id   AF-A0A956J1W5-F1
#
_cell.length_a   1.000
_cell.length_b   1.000
_cell.length_c   1.000
_cell.angle_alpha   90.00
_cell.angle_beta   90.00
_cell.angle_gamma   90.00
#
_symmetry.space_group_name_H-M   'P 1'
#
loop_
_entity.id
_entity.type
_entity.pdbx_description
1 polymer ?
#
loop_
_entity_poly.entity_id
_entity_poly.type
_entity_poly.pdbx_seq_one_letter_code
_entity_poly.pdbx_strand_id
1 'polypeptide(L)'
;MRETLSALRNLEQLLKSIRVGPRALSSVIPDVHASCQSLAPTVSALLTAVAGQLSDPAPTQELEAFAVPRAKELVDALGKARRKTLTAKKRLDLEQLVAVKTNELDAVRALAECLDEASSGRQVHIDLTQLAQQALAAGGETAGPRAHIGLTAERLGEELLVNPKVATQLIVLGASAVTDGGQRPAQLTISPAAGGGCQLRLRALDVAPEGAFTVGLPAKIQPAATCLNAVAALSGAKLGDASGELVLTWGPDATRASG
;
A
#
# COMPACT_ATOMS: atom_id res chain seq x y z
N MET A 1 1.93 3.02 15.52
CA MET A 1 1.58 1.99 14.51
C MET A 1 2.79 1.28 13.92
N ARG A 2 3.82 2.00 13.43
CA ARG A 2 5.04 1.40 12.84
C ARG A 2 5.72 0.36 13.74
N GLU A 3 5.94 0.69 15.01
CA GLU A 3 6.58 -0.21 15.98
C GLU A 3 5.75 -1.49 16.21
N THR A 4 4.44 -1.34 16.41
CA THR A 4 3.51 -2.48 16.55
C THR A 4 3.55 -3.40 15.33
N LEU A 5 3.54 -2.85 14.12
CA LEU A 5 3.63 -3.63 12.88
C LEU A 5 5.00 -4.32 12.74
N SER A 6 6.07 -3.65 13.15
CA SER A 6 7.40 -4.27 13.20
C SER A 6 7.45 -5.45 14.19
N ALA A 7 6.84 -5.30 15.37
CA ALA A 7 6.76 -6.37 16.36
C ALA A 7 5.95 -7.57 15.84
N LEU A 8 4.87 -7.32 15.09
CA LEU A 8 4.06 -8.36 14.45
C LEU A 8 4.84 -9.12 13.36
N ARG A 9 5.61 -8.42 12.52
CA ARG A 9 6.50 -9.06 11.53
C ARG A 9 7.58 -9.90 12.18
N ASN A 10 8.17 -9.42 13.28
CA ASN A 10 9.13 -10.21 14.05
C ASN A 10 8.46 -11.46 14.64
N LEU A 11 7.23 -11.33 15.17
CA LEU A 11 6.47 -12.48 15.65
C LEU A 11 6.16 -13.47 14.53
N GLU A 12 5.78 -13.00 13.34
CA GLU A 12 5.54 -13.82 12.16
C GLU A 12 6.78 -14.64 11.78
N GLN A 13 7.97 -14.03 11.78
CA GLN A 13 9.23 -14.73 11.52
C GLN A 13 9.52 -15.81 12.57
N LEU A 14 9.25 -15.54 13.84
CA LEU A 14 9.39 -16.52 14.92
C LEU A 14 8.38 -17.67 14.77
N LEU A 15 7.14 -17.37 14.39
CA LEU A 15 6.10 -18.37 14.13
C LEU A 15 6.46 -19.28 12.95
N LYS A 16 7.10 -18.76 11.91
CA LYS A 16 7.61 -19.54 10.76
C LYS A 16 8.83 -20.41 11.09
N SER A 17 9.64 -20.00 12.06
CA SER A 17 10.92 -20.66 12.33
C SER A 17 10.77 -21.99 13.07
N ILE A 18 11.06 -23.11 12.40
CA ILE A 18 11.03 -24.47 12.98
C ILE A 18 11.94 -24.59 14.23
N ARG A 19 12.99 -23.78 14.31
CA ARG A 19 13.94 -23.75 15.44
C ARG A 19 13.37 -23.11 16.70
N VAL A 20 12.33 -22.29 16.57
CA VAL A 20 11.69 -21.61 17.71
C VAL A 20 10.65 -22.54 18.33
N GLY A 21 10.96 -23.06 19.51
CA GLY A 21 10.06 -23.94 20.27
C GLY A 21 8.90 -23.18 20.95
N PRO A 22 7.85 -23.88 21.40
CA PRO A 22 6.66 -23.28 22.02
C PRO A 22 6.97 -22.39 23.22
N ARG A 23 7.98 -22.74 24.03
CA ARG A 23 8.38 -21.97 25.22
C ARG A 23 8.87 -20.56 24.87
N ALA A 24 9.63 -20.41 23.79
CA ALA A 24 10.12 -19.12 23.32
C ALA A 24 8.98 -18.25 22.75
N LEU A 25 8.02 -18.86 22.06
CA LEU A 25 6.81 -18.15 21.62
C LEU A 25 5.97 -17.68 22.81
N SER A 26 5.82 -18.53 23.83
CA SER A 26 5.08 -18.19 25.05
C SER A 26 5.69 -17.01 25.83
N SER A 27 7.00 -16.75 25.72
CA SER A 27 7.62 -15.57 26.33
C SER A 27 7.42 -14.28 25.52
N VAL A 28 7.35 -14.36 24.19
CA VAL A 28 7.26 -13.16 23.31
C VAL A 28 5.81 -12.70 23.06
N ILE A 29 4.86 -13.63 22.96
CA ILE A 29 3.45 -13.32 22.67
C ILE A 29 2.82 -12.33 23.66
N PRO A 30 3.05 -12.40 24.99
CA PRO A 30 2.51 -11.40 25.93
C PRO A 30 2.89 -9.96 25.57
N ASP A 31 4.16 -9.73 25.19
CA ASP A 31 4.69 -8.40 24.88
C ASP A 31 4.10 -7.89 23.58
N VAL A 32 4.09 -8.73 22.53
CA VAL A 32 3.46 -8.37 21.24
C VAL A 32 1.97 -8.10 21.40
N HIS A 33 1.27 -8.92 22.18
CA HIS A 33 -0.14 -8.69 22.51
C HIS A 33 -0.35 -7.34 23.19
N ALA A 34 0.46 -7.00 24.20
CA ALA A 34 0.38 -5.71 24.88
C ALA A 34 0.59 -4.54 23.90
N SER A 35 1.58 -4.63 23.01
CA SER A 35 1.81 -3.62 21.95
C SER A 35 0.65 -3.51 20.96
N CYS A 36 -0.11 -4.57 20.73
CA CYS A 36 -1.28 -4.58 19.83
C CYS A 36 -2.54 -4.01 20.49
N GLN A 37 -2.63 -3.89 21.81
CA GLN A 37 -3.84 -3.40 22.49
C GLN A 37 -4.21 -1.96 22.07
N SER A 38 -3.21 -1.14 21.76
CA SER A 38 -3.39 0.24 21.31
C SER A 38 -3.61 0.37 19.80
N LEU A 39 -3.61 -0.72 19.04
CA LEU A 39 -3.60 -0.66 17.58
C LEU A 39 -4.89 -0.05 17.01
N ALA A 40 -6.05 -0.56 17.42
CA ALA A 40 -7.35 -0.04 17.00
C ALA A 40 -7.52 1.47 17.31
N PRO A 41 -7.32 1.95 18.56
CA PRO A 41 -7.45 3.38 18.85
C PRO A 41 -6.38 4.23 18.13
N THR A 42 -5.17 3.70 17.91
CA THR A 42 -4.14 4.42 17.12
C THR A 42 -4.58 4.60 15.66
N VAL A 43 -5.18 3.56 15.05
CA VAL A 43 -5.71 3.63 13.68
C VAL A 43 -6.83 4.66 13.61
N SER A 44 -7.81 4.62 14.52
CA SER A 44 -8.89 5.61 14.58
C SER A 44 -8.38 7.03 14.73
N ALA A 45 -7.42 7.26 15.63
CA ALA A 45 -6.82 8.58 15.84
C ALA A 45 -6.08 9.09 14.59
N LEU A 46 -5.31 8.22 13.92
CA LEU A 46 -4.63 8.55 12.67
C LEU A 46 -5.64 8.95 11.58
N LEU A 47 -6.66 8.13 11.36
CA LEU A 47 -7.65 8.38 10.31
C LEU A 47 -8.51 9.60 10.60
N THR A 48 -8.80 9.88 11.88
CA THR A 48 -9.46 11.13 12.30
C THR A 48 -8.61 12.36 11.97
N ALA A 49 -7.30 12.30 12.20
CA ALA A 49 -6.38 13.40 11.88
C ALA A 49 -6.30 13.65 10.37
N VAL A 50 -6.28 12.58 9.56
CA VAL A 50 -6.29 12.68 8.09
C VAL A 50 -7.64 13.22 7.60
N ALA A 51 -8.76 12.74 8.16
CA ALA A 51 -10.11 13.16 7.76
C ALA A 51 -10.32 14.67 7.92
N GLY A 52 -9.70 15.29 8.93
CA GLY A 52 -9.77 16.74 9.13
C GLY A 52 -9.14 17.57 8.00
N GLN A 53 -8.37 16.95 7.11
CA GLN A 53 -7.73 17.58 5.95
C GLN A 53 -8.46 17.30 4.63
N LEU A 54 -9.44 16.40 4.63
CA LEU A 54 -10.16 15.95 3.44
C LEU A 54 -11.51 16.68 3.31
N SER A 55 -11.90 17.01 2.08
CA SER A 55 -13.25 17.52 1.81
C SER A 55 -14.32 16.43 1.87
N ASP A 56 -13.96 15.19 1.55
CA ASP A 56 -14.82 14.01 1.64
C ASP A 56 -14.27 13.04 2.71
N PRO A 57 -15.03 12.74 3.78
CA PRO A 57 -14.60 11.83 4.82
C PRO A 57 -14.72 10.34 4.43
N ALA A 58 -15.39 10.00 3.32
CA ALA A 58 -15.66 8.62 2.93
C ALA A 58 -14.40 7.73 2.85
N PRO A 59 -13.27 8.16 2.25
CA PRO A 59 -12.06 7.34 2.19
C PRO A 59 -11.55 6.93 3.58
N THR A 60 -11.52 7.86 4.53
CA THR A 60 -11.06 7.60 5.90
C THR A 60 -12.04 6.74 6.69
N GLN A 61 -13.35 6.91 6.48
CA GLN A 61 -14.38 6.11 7.14
C GLN A 61 -14.37 4.65 6.67
N GLU A 62 -14.27 4.42 5.36
CA GLU A 62 -14.15 3.06 4.80
C GLU A 62 -12.87 2.38 5.27
N LEU A 63 -11.76 3.12 5.31
CA LEU A 63 -10.47 2.60 5.77
C LEU A 63 -10.52 2.24 7.26
N GLU A 64 -11.19 3.03 8.09
CA GLU A 64 -11.39 2.75 9.51
C GLU A 64 -12.29 1.52 9.72
N ALA A 65 -13.43 1.48 9.03
CA ALA A 65 -14.36 0.36 9.07
C ALA A 65 -13.70 -0.96 8.65
N PHE A 66 -12.73 -0.90 7.73
CA PHE A 66 -11.91 -2.04 7.35
C PHE A 66 -10.87 -2.41 8.42
N ALA A 67 -10.13 -1.44 8.95
CA ALA A 67 -8.94 -1.67 9.76
C ALA A 67 -9.23 -2.05 11.22
N VAL A 68 -10.23 -1.42 11.85
CA VAL A 68 -10.54 -1.62 13.28
C VAL A 68 -10.92 -3.08 13.60
N PRO A 69 -11.81 -3.75 12.83
CA PRO A 69 -12.12 -5.15 13.06
C PRO A 69 -10.90 -6.08 12.98
N ARG A 70 -9.99 -5.82 12.03
CA ARG A 70 -8.77 -6.61 11.82
C ARG A 70 -7.79 -6.47 12.98
N ALA A 71 -7.63 -5.25 13.49
CA ALA A 71 -6.85 -5.00 14.69
C ALA A 71 -7.42 -5.76 15.90
N LYS A 72 -8.75 -5.77 16.07
CA LYS A 72 -9.43 -6.52 17.15
C LYS A 72 -9.25 -8.03 17.01
N GLU A 73 -9.46 -8.59 15.81
CA GLU A 73 -9.24 -10.01 15.53
C GLU A 73 -7.81 -10.45 15.88
N LEU A 74 -6.82 -9.62 15.54
CA LEU A 74 -5.42 -9.88 15.84
C LEU A 74 -5.14 -9.86 17.35
N VAL A 75 -5.65 -8.86 18.08
CA VAL A 75 -5.55 -8.76 19.54
C VAL A 75 -6.19 -9.97 20.20
N ASP A 76 -7.40 -10.36 19.78
CA ASP A 76 -8.11 -11.51 20.33
C ASP A 76 -7.38 -12.83 20.08
N ALA A 77 -6.81 -13.01 18.87
CA ALA A 77 -6.04 -14.19 18.52
C ALA A 77 -4.77 -14.31 19.38
N LEU A 78 -4.02 -13.21 19.54
CA LEU A 78 -2.84 -13.14 20.40
C LEU A 78 -3.21 -13.37 21.87
N GLY A 79 -4.34 -12.82 22.32
CA GLY A 79 -4.86 -12.99 23.68
C GLY A 79 -5.22 -14.45 23.99
N LYS A 80 -5.79 -15.17 23.01
CA LYS A 80 -6.05 -16.62 23.10
C LYS A 80 -4.76 -17.43 23.13
N ALA A 81 -3.80 -17.08 22.27
CA ALA A 81 -2.50 -17.76 22.18
C ALA A 81 -1.68 -17.60 23.47
N ARG A 82 -1.77 -16.44 24.14
CA ARG A 82 -1.08 -16.16 25.41
C ARG A 82 -1.49 -17.09 26.55
N ARG A 83 -2.75 -17.56 26.57
CA ARG A 83 -3.34 -18.30 27.71
C ARG A 83 -3.16 -19.81 27.62
N LYS A 84 -2.76 -20.36 26.46
CA LYS A 84 -2.76 -21.80 26.20
C LYS A 84 -1.45 -22.22 25.56
N THR A 85 -1.02 -23.46 25.82
CA THR A 85 0.10 -24.05 25.09
C THR A 85 -0.20 -24.08 23.59
N LEU A 86 0.74 -23.59 22.79
CA LEU A 86 0.69 -23.58 21.33
C LEU A 86 1.01 -24.96 20.79
N THR A 87 -0.03 -25.71 20.42
CA THR A 87 0.12 -26.92 19.61
C THR A 87 0.54 -26.53 18.19
N ALA A 88 1.11 -27.48 17.42
CA ALA A 88 1.53 -27.22 16.04
C ALA A 88 0.41 -26.63 15.17
N LYS A 89 -0.82 -27.18 15.29
CA LYS A 89 -2.00 -26.65 14.59
C LYS A 89 -2.29 -25.19 14.97
N LYS A 90 -2.36 -24.88 16.27
CA LYS A 90 -2.64 -23.51 16.74
C LYS A 90 -1.54 -22.51 16.34
N ARG A 91 -0.29 -22.99 16.27
CA ARG A 91 0.83 -22.18 15.79
C ARG A 91 0.64 -21.82 14.32
N LEU A 92 0.30 -22.80 13.48
CA LEU A 92 0.03 -22.57 12.06
C LEU A 92 -1.18 -21.64 11.85
N ASP A 93 -2.27 -21.86 12.61
CA ASP A 93 -3.45 -21.00 12.55
C ASP A 93 -3.11 -19.54 12.94
N LEU A 94 -2.30 -19.36 13.99
CA LEU A 94 -1.84 -18.04 14.43
C LEU A 94 -0.88 -17.40 13.42
N GLU A 95 0.03 -18.18 12.84
CA GLU A 95 0.96 -17.72 11.80
C GLU A 95 0.20 -17.15 10.61
N GLN A 96 -0.76 -17.91 10.07
CA GLN A 96 -1.58 -17.48 8.93
C GLN A 96 -2.36 -16.21 9.26
N LEU A 97 -2.98 -16.15 10.44
CA LEU A 97 -3.74 -14.98 10.88
C LEU A 97 -2.83 -13.75 11.03
N VAL A 98 -1.69 -13.87 11.72
CA VAL A 98 -0.73 -12.77 11.92
C VAL A 98 -0.21 -12.27 10.58
N ALA A 99 0.18 -13.17 9.67
CA ALA A 99 0.68 -12.79 8.34
C ALA A 99 -0.36 -12.00 7.54
N VAL A 100 -1.60 -12.52 7.44
CA VAL A 100 -2.69 -11.84 6.71
C VAL A 100 -3.00 -10.48 7.31
N LYS A 101 -3.25 -10.43 8.62
CA LYS A 101 -3.68 -9.19 9.29
C LYS A 101 -2.59 -8.12 9.29
N THR A 102 -1.32 -8.52 9.45
CA THR A 102 -0.20 -7.59 9.39
C THR A 102 -0.09 -6.95 8.00
N ASN A 103 -0.20 -7.74 6.93
CA ASN A 103 -0.18 -7.23 5.56
C ASN A 103 -1.38 -6.31 5.26
N GLU A 104 -2.59 -6.66 5.71
CA GLU A 104 -3.77 -5.80 5.59
C GLU A 104 -3.58 -4.45 6.33
N LEU A 105 -3.04 -4.48 7.54
CA LEU A 105 -2.79 -3.28 8.36
C LEU A 105 -1.64 -2.42 7.83
N ASP A 106 -0.62 -3.03 7.22
CA ASP A 106 0.42 -2.31 6.49
C ASP A 106 -0.16 -1.59 5.26
N ALA A 107 -1.06 -2.22 4.53
CA ALA A 107 -1.78 -1.57 3.42
C ALA A 107 -2.65 -0.40 3.90
N VAL A 108 -3.35 -0.56 5.03
CA VAL A 108 -4.11 0.53 5.67
C VAL A 108 -3.20 1.71 5.99
N ARG A 109 -2.04 1.44 6.61
CA ARG A 109 -1.07 2.49 6.94
C ARG A 109 -0.55 3.19 5.69
N ALA A 110 -0.20 2.44 4.65
CA ALA A 110 0.29 3.00 3.40
C ALA A 110 -0.75 3.92 2.73
N LEU A 111 -2.03 3.55 2.76
CA LEU A 111 -3.12 4.39 2.25
C LEU A 111 -3.35 5.63 3.10
N ALA A 112 -3.28 5.52 4.43
CA ALA A 112 -3.39 6.67 5.33
C ALA A 112 -2.24 7.67 5.15
N GLU A 113 -1.00 7.17 5.04
CA GLU A 113 0.18 8.00 4.73
C GLU A 113 0.05 8.66 3.35
N CYS A 114 -0.53 7.96 2.37
CA CYS A 114 -0.77 8.51 1.02
C CYS A 114 -1.82 9.61 1.01
N LEU A 115 -2.92 9.45 1.76
CA LEU A 115 -3.94 10.48 1.93
C LEU A 115 -3.38 11.74 2.62
N ASP A 116 -2.62 11.57 3.70
CA ASP A 116 -2.00 12.67 4.45
C ASP A 116 -0.97 13.45 3.62
N GLU A 117 -0.13 12.74 2.86
CA GLU A 117 0.87 13.35 1.98
C GLU A 117 0.22 14.02 0.76
N ALA A 118 -0.93 13.53 0.29
CA ALA A 118 -1.70 14.17 -0.78
C ALA A 118 -2.41 15.45 -0.33
N SER A 119 -2.85 15.54 0.92
CA SER A 119 -3.53 16.73 1.44
C SER A 119 -2.57 17.84 1.90
N SER A 120 -1.37 17.50 2.34
CA SER A 120 -0.44 18.46 2.97
C SER A 120 0.91 18.62 2.27
N GLY A 121 1.26 17.70 1.37
CA GLY A 121 2.61 17.62 0.83
C GLY A 121 2.89 18.61 -0.29
N ARG A 122 4.18 18.99 -0.41
CA ARG A 122 4.65 19.97 -1.40
C ARG A 122 4.71 19.35 -2.79
N GLN A 123 4.14 20.06 -3.76
CA GLN A 123 4.29 19.72 -5.18
C GLN A 123 5.58 20.32 -5.75
N VAL A 124 6.22 19.56 -6.64
CA VAL A 124 7.42 19.97 -7.38
C VAL A 124 7.30 19.49 -8.82
N HIS A 125 7.99 20.17 -9.73
CA HIS A 125 8.12 19.70 -11.11
C HIS A 125 9.03 18.47 -11.14
N ILE A 126 8.56 17.39 -11.77
CA ILE A 126 9.32 16.14 -11.88
C ILE A 126 9.05 15.44 -13.21
N ASP A 127 10.07 14.77 -13.74
CA ASP A 127 9.90 13.80 -14.83
C ASP A 127 9.24 12.52 -14.28
N LEU A 128 8.00 12.29 -14.69
CA LEU A 128 7.22 11.13 -14.24
C LEU A 128 7.85 9.79 -14.67
N THR A 129 8.57 9.76 -15.79
CA THR A 129 9.28 8.56 -16.27
C THR A 129 10.42 8.21 -15.32
N GLN A 130 11.23 9.21 -14.97
CA GLN A 130 12.33 9.02 -14.03
C GLN A 130 11.81 8.63 -12.65
N LEU A 131 10.75 9.29 -12.18
CA LEU A 131 10.11 8.96 -10.91
C LEU A 131 9.59 7.52 -10.90
N ALA A 132 8.89 7.10 -11.96
CA ALA A 132 8.37 5.72 -12.06
C ALA A 132 9.50 4.70 -12.07
N GLN A 133 10.59 4.96 -12.81
CA GLN A 133 11.75 4.07 -12.82
C GLN A 133 12.37 3.94 -11.42
N GLN A 134 12.52 5.06 -10.69
CA GLN A 134 13.02 5.05 -9.31
C GLN A 134 12.08 4.30 -8.37
N ALA A 135 10.77 4.54 -8.47
CA ALA A 135 9.74 3.87 -7.68
C ALA A 135 9.79 2.34 -7.86
N LEU A 136 9.88 1.88 -9.10
CA LEU A 136 9.94 0.45 -9.42
C LEU A 136 11.27 -0.18 -9.02
N ALA A 137 12.39 0.54 -9.17
CA ALA A 137 13.71 0.05 -8.75
C ALA A 137 13.84 -0.06 -7.22
N ALA A 138 13.27 0.88 -6.46
CA ALA A 138 13.29 0.87 -5.00
C ALA A 138 12.35 -0.18 -4.38
N GLY A 139 11.35 -0.65 -5.13
CA GLY A 139 10.27 -1.51 -4.64
C GLY A 139 10.70 -2.90 -4.12
N GLY A 140 11.97 -3.30 -4.20
CA GLY A 140 12.44 -4.63 -3.80
C GLY A 140 12.41 -4.92 -2.28
N GLU A 141 12.32 -3.89 -1.44
CA GLU A 141 12.48 -4.00 0.02
C GLU A 141 11.16 -4.21 0.79
N THR A 142 10.01 -4.05 0.15
CA THR A 142 8.71 -4.17 0.83
C THR A 142 8.39 -5.62 1.17
N ALA A 143 8.08 -5.90 2.45
CA ALA A 143 7.50 -7.17 2.86
C ALA A 143 6.08 -7.29 2.29
N GLY A 144 5.88 -8.20 1.33
CA GLY A 144 4.60 -8.36 0.65
C GLY A 144 4.70 -9.27 -0.58
N PRO A 145 3.58 -9.50 -1.28
CA PRO A 145 3.62 -10.15 -2.59
C PRO A 145 4.52 -9.38 -3.55
N ARG A 146 5.21 -10.11 -4.42
CA ARG A 146 6.07 -9.53 -5.45
C ARG A 146 5.41 -9.63 -6.81
N ALA A 147 5.48 -8.57 -7.60
CA ALA A 147 5.05 -8.56 -8.99
C ALA A 147 6.19 -8.17 -9.91
N HIS A 148 6.08 -8.61 -11.17
CA HIS A 148 6.93 -8.15 -12.27
C HIS A 148 6.22 -7.02 -13.01
N ILE A 149 6.82 -5.83 -13.03
CA ILE A 149 6.25 -4.63 -13.64
C ILE A 149 7.17 -4.13 -14.74
N GLY A 150 6.69 -4.17 -16.00
CA GLY A 150 7.35 -3.50 -17.12
C GLY A 150 7.06 -2.00 -17.10
N LEU A 151 7.99 -1.21 -17.61
CA LEU A 151 7.82 0.23 -17.79
C LEU A 151 8.04 0.60 -19.26
N THR A 152 7.04 1.24 -19.85
CA THR A 152 7.11 1.82 -21.19
C THR A 152 6.76 3.29 -21.05
N ALA A 153 7.61 4.18 -21.54
CA ALA A 153 7.36 5.61 -21.48
C ALA A 153 7.56 6.24 -22.86
N GLU A 154 6.55 6.96 -23.31
CA GLU A 154 6.70 7.89 -24.42
C GLU A 154 7.33 9.19 -23.90
N ARG A 155 8.07 9.89 -24.76
CA ARG A 155 8.67 11.17 -24.39
C ARG A 155 7.56 12.20 -24.12
N LEU A 156 7.39 12.57 -22.85
CA LEU A 156 6.43 13.59 -22.43
C LEU A 156 6.89 15.01 -22.80
N GLY A 157 8.20 15.25 -22.84
CA GLY A 157 8.79 16.57 -23.17
C GLY A 157 8.58 17.66 -22.10
N GLU A 158 7.82 17.38 -21.04
CA GLU A 158 7.43 18.32 -19.98
C GLU A 158 7.56 17.68 -18.59
N GLU A 159 7.90 18.49 -17.59
CA GLU A 159 7.87 18.10 -16.18
C GLU A 159 6.46 18.28 -15.60
N LEU A 160 6.05 17.35 -14.74
CA LEU A 160 4.74 17.36 -14.10
C LEU A 160 4.84 17.94 -12.68
N LEU A 161 4.00 18.91 -12.34
CA LEU A 161 3.87 19.47 -11.00
C LEU A 161 3.03 18.51 -10.13
N VAL A 162 3.71 17.64 -9.37
CA VAL A 162 3.08 16.67 -8.47
C VAL A 162 3.88 16.51 -7.19
N ASN A 163 3.26 15.91 -6.16
CA ASN A 163 4.01 15.41 -5.02
C ASN A 163 4.68 14.07 -5.41
N PRO A 164 6.02 13.97 -5.40
CA PRO A 164 6.74 12.77 -5.84
C PRO A 164 6.42 11.53 -4.99
N LYS A 165 6.19 11.71 -3.68
CA LYS A 165 5.84 10.59 -2.79
C LYS A 165 4.46 10.05 -3.11
N VAL A 166 3.50 10.94 -3.34
CA VAL A 166 2.12 10.56 -3.70
C VAL A 166 2.11 9.86 -5.05
N ALA A 167 2.79 10.41 -6.06
CA ALA A 167 2.89 9.78 -7.38
C ALA A 167 3.55 8.39 -7.30
N THR A 168 4.62 8.24 -6.51
CA THR A 168 5.25 6.94 -6.24
C THR A 168 4.28 5.96 -5.58
N GLN A 169 3.54 6.40 -4.55
CA GLN A 169 2.56 5.57 -3.86
C GLN A 169 1.40 5.18 -4.76
N LEU A 170 0.89 6.09 -5.61
CA LEU A 170 -0.12 5.81 -6.61
C LEU A 170 0.32 4.73 -7.60
N ILE A 171 1.58 4.75 -8.03
CA ILE A 171 2.16 3.70 -8.90
C ILE A 171 2.14 2.35 -8.19
N VAL A 172 2.68 2.28 -6.96
CA VAL A 172 2.83 1.03 -6.22
C VAL A 172 1.48 0.45 -5.78
N LEU A 173 0.58 1.29 -5.26
CA LEU A 173 -0.76 0.89 -4.85
C LEU A 173 -1.64 0.53 -6.06
N GLY A 174 -1.52 1.29 -7.15
CA GLY A 174 -2.21 0.97 -8.40
C GLY A 174 -1.75 -0.35 -8.99
N ALA A 175 -0.45 -0.64 -8.94
CA ALA A 175 0.08 -1.93 -9.35
C ALA A 175 -0.44 -3.08 -8.48
N SER A 176 -0.56 -2.89 -7.15
CA SER A 176 -1.21 -3.87 -6.27
C SER A 176 -2.66 -4.16 -6.65
N ALA A 177 -3.43 -3.12 -6.98
CA ALA A 177 -4.83 -3.27 -7.39
C ALA A 177 -4.96 -4.09 -8.68
N VAL A 178 -4.11 -3.81 -9.67
CA VAL A 178 -4.16 -4.40 -11.02
C VAL A 178 -3.56 -5.81 -11.07
N THR A 179 -2.47 -6.08 -10.36
CA THR A 179 -1.78 -7.39 -10.36
C THR A 179 -2.46 -8.46 -9.51
N ASP A 180 -3.63 -8.14 -8.95
CA ASP A 180 -4.32 -8.94 -7.94
C ASP A 180 -3.43 -9.28 -6.75
N GLY A 181 -2.71 -8.28 -6.22
CA GLY A 181 -1.75 -8.47 -5.15
C GLY A 181 -0.57 -9.35 -5.57
N GLY A 182 -0.01 -9.11 -6.77
CA GLY A 182 1.20 -9.77 -7.27
C GLY A 182 1.04 -11.17 -7.87
N GLN A 183 -0.18 -11.63 -8.10
CA GLN A 183 -0.42 -12.91 -8.79
C GLN A 183 -0.16 -12.83 -10.29
N ARG A 184 -0.21 -11.62 -10.86
CA ARG A 184 0.02 -11.38 -12.29
C ARG A 184 1.10 -10.32 -12.52
N PRO A 185 1.87 -10.41 -13.61
CA PRO A 185 2.70 -9.30 -14.05
C PRO A 185 1.84 -8.12 -14.50
N ALA A 186 2.45 -6.93 -14.59
CA ALA A 186 1.79 -5.74 -15.11
C ALA A 186 2.69 -4.93 -16.04
N GLN A 187 2.07 -4.09 -16.84
CA GLN A 187 2.72 -3.05 -17.63
C GLN A 187 2.29 -1.68 -17.10
N LEU A 188 3.29 -0.86 -16.78
CA LEU A 188 3.15 0.57 -16.56
C LEU A 188 3.48 1.30 -17.87
N THR A 189 2.52 2.05 -18.40
CA THR A 189 2.70 2.90 -19.58
C THR A 189 2.52 4.36 -19.19
N ILE A 190 3.48 5.21 -19.56
CA ILE A 190 3.41 6.66 -19.40
C ILE A 190 3.37 7.29 -20.78
N SER A 191 2.36 8.12 -21.06
CA SER A 191 2.16 8.74 -22.38
C SER A 191 1.52 10.12 -22.25
N PRO A 192 1.65 11.00 -23.26
CA PRO A 192 0.88 12.24 -23.31
C PRO A 192 -0.62 11.98 -23.26
N ALA A 193 -1.37 12.83 -22.56
CA ALA A 193 -2.84 12.76 -22.57
C ALA A 193 -3.41 13.49 -23.79
N ALA A 194 -4.53 13.00 -24.36
CA ALA A 194 -5.13 13.53 -25.59
C ALA A 194 -5.54 15.03 -25.53
N GLY A 195 -5.70 15.59 -24.33
CA GLY A 195 -6.01 17.01 -24.09
C GLY A 195 -4.84 17.83 -23.56
N GLY A 196 -3.62 17.33 -23.69
CA GLY A 196 -2.45 17.87 -22.99
C GLY A 196 -2.29 17.32 -21.58
N GLY A 197 -1.08 17.40 -21.04
CA GLY A 197 -0.71 16.77 -19.78
C GLY A 197 -0.18 15.34 -19.94
N CYS A 198 -0.29 14.55 -18.88
CA CYS A 198 0.32 13.22 -18.79
C CYS A 198 -0.72 12.17 -18.37
N GLN A 199 -0.62 10.98 -18.96
CA GLN A 199 -1.37 9.80 -18.60
C GLN A 199 -0.43 8.69 -18.13
N LEU A 200 -0.84 8.02 -17.06
CA LEU A 200 -0.24 6.81 -16.53
C LEU A 200 -1.26 5.69 -16.57
N ARG A 201 -0.90 4.55 -17.16
CA ARG A 201 -1.77 3.39 -17.31
C ARG A 201 -1.10 2.15 -16.75
N LEU A 202 -1.80 1.44 -15.89
CA LEU A 202 -1.38 0.17 -15.31
C LEU A 202 -2.34 -0.92 -15.76
N ARG A 203 -1.81 -1.97 -16.39
CA ARG A 203 -2.57 -3.10 -16.92
C ARG A 203 -1.93 -4.41 -16.50
N ALA A 204 -2.75 -5.40 -16.11
CA ALA A 204 -2.28 -6.75 -15.86
C ALA A 204 -1.95 -7.48 -17.17
N LEU A 205 -0.85 -8.22 -17.17
CA LEU A 205 -0.41 -9.06 -18.27
C LEU A 205 -0.54 -10.54 -17.90
N ASP A 206 -0.49 -11.40 -18.92
CA ASP A 206 -0.41 -12.86 -18.72
C ASP A 206 1.03 -13.34 -18.60
N VAL A 207 1.98 -12.60 -19.18
CA VAL A 207 3.41 -12.90 -19.19
C VAL A 207 4.20 -11.66 -18.77
N ALA A 208 5.25 -11.87 -17.97
CA ALA A 208 6.11 -10.79 -17.53
C ALA A 208 6.88 -10.20 -18.73
N PRO A 209 6.91 -8.86 -18.89
CA PRO A 209 7.65 -8.23 -19.96
C PRO A 209 9.16 -8.39 -19.74
N GLU A 210 9.93 -8.38 -20.83
CA GLU A 210 11.39 -8.41 -20.76
C GLU A 210 11.93 -7.18 -20.02
N GLY A 211 12.91 -7.37 -19.13
CA GLY A 211 13.46 -6.28 -18.32
C GLY A 211 12.53 -5.74 -17.22
N ALA A 212 11.46 -6.46 -16.88
CA ALA A 212 10.54 -6.07 -15.81
C ALA A 212 11.24 -5.89 -14.46
N PHE A 213 10.81 -4.87 -13.72
CA PHE A 213 11.20 -4.67 -12.32
C PHE A 213 10.49 -5.66 -11.43
N THR A 214 11.18 -6.17 -10.40
CA THR A 214 10.54 -6.99 -9.35
C THR A 214 10.21 -6.09 -8.16
N VAL A 215 8.92 -5.89 -7.91
CA VAL A 215 8.41 -4.88 -6.98
C VAL A 215 7.60 -5.56 -5.89
N GLY A 216 7.92 -5.30 -4.63
CA GLY A 216 7.13 -5.68 -3.47
C GLY A 216 5.91 -4.76 -3.34
N LEU A 217 4.73 -5.35 -3.34
CA LEU A 217 3.45 -4.66 -3.35
C LEU A 217 2.76 -4.72 -1.98
N PRO A 218 2.02 -3.67 -1.59
CA PRO A 218 1.15 -3.73 -0.43
C PRO A 218 0.01 -4.74 -0.69
N ALA A 219 -0.61 -5.26 0.37
CA ALA A 219 -1.77 -6.11 0.24
C ALA A 219 -2.93 -5.36 -0.44
N LYS A 220 -3.65 -6.06 -1.32
CA LYS A 220 -4.88 -5.55 -1.91
C LYS A 220 -5.98 -5.56 -0.85
N ILE A 221 -6.50 -4.39 -0.53
CA ILE A 221 -7.61 -4.23 0.43
C ILE A 221 -8.80 -3.50 -0.21
N GLN A 222 -10.00 -3.81 0.24
CA GLN A 222 -11.25 -3.29 -0.34
C GLN A 222 -11.36 -1.75 -0.39
N PRO A 223 -10.97 -0.96 0.65
CA PRO A 223 -11.08 0.51 0.60
C PRO A 223 -10.03 1.18 -0.30
N ALA A 224 -9.13 0.40 -0.95
CA ALA A 224 -8.06 0.96 -1.76
C ALA A 224 -8.58 1.80 -2.94
N ALA A 225 -9.67 1.38 -3.61
CA ALA A 225 -10.20 2.13 -4.75
C ALA A 225 -10.70 3.53 -4.34
N THR A 226 -11.49 3.61 -3.27
CA THR A 226 -12.00 4.88 -2.71
C THR A 226 -10.87 5.79 -2.28
N CYS A 227 -9.85 5.25 -1.60
CA CYS A 227 -8.68 6.00 -1.18
C CYS A 227 -7.84 6.49 -2.38
N LEU A 228 -7.58 5.63 -3.36
CA LEU A 228 -6.81 6.00 -4.57
C LEU A 228 -7.50 7.09 -5.38
N ASN A 229 -8.83 7.05 -5.48
CA ASN A 229 -9.59 8.10 -6.16
C ASN A 229 -9.44 9.45 -5.44
N ALA A 230 -9.55 9.46 -4.11
CA ALA A 230 -9.35 10.68 -3.32
C ALA A 230 -7.92 11.22 -3.43
N VAL A 231 -6.91 10.35 -3.32
CA VAL A 231 -5.50 10.72 -3.50
C VAL A 231 -5.25 11.29 -4.89
N ALA A 232 -5.79 10.65 -5.94
CA ALA A 232 -5.67 11.13 -7.32
C ALA A 232 -6.27 12.54 -7.45
N ALA A 233 -7.49 12.75 -6.95
CA ALA A 233 -8.16 14.04 -6.99
C ALA A 233 -7.38 15.16 -6.26
N LEU A 234 -6.87 14.88 -5.05
CA LEU A 234 -6.02 15.81 -4.29
C LEU A 234 -4.72 16.15 -5.03
N SER A 235 -4.21 15.21 -5.82
CA SER A 235 -3.00 15.39 -6.63
C SER A 235 -3.25 16.06 -7.99
N GLY A 236 -4.47 16.55 -8.24
CA GLY A 236 -4.87 17.12 -9.53
C GLY A 236 -5.01 16.10 -10.66
N ALA A 237 -5.02 14.80 -10.34
CA ALA A 237 -5.20 13.71 -11.28
C ALA A 237 -6.66 13.24 -11.30
N LYS A 238 -7.06 12.58 -12.38
CA LYS A 238 -8.30 11.81 -12.47
C LYS A 238 -7.98 10.33 -12.52
N LEU A 239 -8.59 9.55 -11.64
CA LEU A 239 -8.56 8.09 -11.69
C LEU A 239 -9.70 7.60 -12.60
N GLY A 240 -9.35 6.81 -13.59
CA GLY A 240 -10.29 6.08 -14.44
C GLY A 240 -10.04 4.57 -14.33
N ASP A 241 -11.12 3.81 -14.52
CA ASP A 241 -11.07 2.36 -14.71
C ASP A 241 -11.54 2.05 -16.13
N ALA A 242 -10.65 1.54 -16.95
CA ALA A 242 -10.94 1.13 -18.31
C ALA A 242 -10.62 -0.36 -18.45
N SER A 243 -11.65 -1.22 -18.48
CA SER A 243 -11.52 -2.64 -18.79
C SER A 243 -10.47 -3.39 -17.94
N GLY A 244 -10.37 -3.09 -16.63
CA GLY A 244 -9.39 -3.73 -15.74
C GLY A 244 -8.00 -3.09 -15.79
N GLU A 245 -7.90 -1.89 -16.34
CA GLU A 245 -6.73 -1.02 -16.29
C GLU A 245 -6.98 0.12 -15.32
N LEU A 246 -5.96 0.45 -14.53
CA LEU A 246 -5.96 1.67 -13.74
C LEU A 246 -5.34 2.79 -14.57
N VAL A 247 -6.08 3.87 -14.77
CA VAL A 247 -5.62 5.02 -15.56
C VAL A 247 -5.61 6.27 -14.68
N LEU A 248 -4.46 6.91 -14.54
CA LEU A 248 -4.30 8.21 -13.91
C LEU A 248 -4.01 9.25 -14.98
N THR A 249 -4.79 10.33 -15.02
CA THR A 249 -4.61 11.41 -16.00
C THR A 249 -4.45 12.74 -15.30
N TRP A 250 -3.34 13.43 -15.55
CA TRP A 250 -3.11 14.82 -15.14
C TRP A 250 -3.37 15.75 -16.33
N GLY A 251 -4.08 16.85 -16.06
CA GLY A 251 -4.38 17.86 -17.09
C GLY A 251 -3.19 18.76 -17.42
N PRO A 252 -3.34 19.62 -18.44
CA PRO A 252 -2.27 20.50 -18.92
C PRO A 252 -1.81 21.55 -17.88
N ASP A 253 -2.68 21.93 -16.94
CA ASP A 253 -2.30 22.85 -15.85
C ASP A 253 -1.23 22.25 -14.93
N ALA A 254 -1.10 20.93 -14.91
CA ALA A 254 -0.06 20.25 -14.15
C ALA A 254 1.30 20.22 -14.89
N THR A 255 1.37 20.50 -16.20
CA THR A 255 2.61 20.35 -17.00
C THR A 255 3.25 21.68 -17.44
N ARG A 256 2.96 22.80 -16.75
CA ARG A 256 3.53 24.10 -17.17
C ARG A 256 5.06 24.04 -17.25
N ALA A 257 5.57 24.36 -18.44
CA ALA A 257 6.98 24.43 -18.74
C ALA A 257 7.69 25.39 -17.77
N SER A 258 8.74 24.88 -17.13
CA SER A 258 9.77 25.64 -16.46
C SER A 258 10.49 26.50 -17.51
N GLY A 259 9.93 27.69 -17.77
CA GLY A 259 10.54 28.72 -18.62
C GLY A 259 11.73 29.40 -17.96
#